data_AF-A0A7K2ZXP2-F1
#
_entry.id   AF-A0A7K2ZXP2-F1
#
_cell.length_a   1.000
_cell.length_b   1.000
_cell.length_c   1.000
_cell.angle_alpha   90.00
_cell.angle_beta   90.00
_cell.angle_gamma   90.00
#
_symmetry.space_group_name_H-M   'P 1'
#
loop_
_entity.id
_entity.type
_entity.pdbx_description
1 polymer ?
#
loop_
_entity_poly.entity_id
_entity_poly.type
_entity_poly.pdbx_seq_one_letter_code
_entity_poly.pdbx_strand_id
1 'polypeptide(L)'
;MFEARHSMDAPTTTSADSGSDGGGGWFTPRKTPDPATGGPGQEAAEARRVAPIRPVGRPAPAQAPAPAGQDAGEGRIPEPRDPREPRDPREPRDRREPPSAPVRPNPADAPPAAPTGPVAEPRPPRSLGDNGSPDAILVRRTMEEVGPVADQVTSYFYALLFVRHPELRQLFPAAMDTQRDRLLRALLTAAEHVDNKLVLVPYLKNLGRGHRKYGTHAEHYPAVGECLIAALTRYATTTWSAEAEAAWVRTYTTISQVMIDAAAEDEMKAPAWWLAEVVSHDLRTPDIAVVTVRPDQPYPFLAGQYTTLETPWWPRIWRHYSFASAPRSDGLLSFHVKAVPAGWVSNALVHRARPGDVLRLGPPAGSMTVDHNTDSGLLCLGGGTGIAPIKALVEDVAEHGERRPVEVFYGARTDHDLYDIDTMLRLQQSHPWLAVRPIVDQLAHLQLPDAVREYGPWHEYDAYLSGPPGMIRSGVDALRSIGIPGDRIRHDSLEDLVAAGS
;
A
#
# COMPACT_ATOMS: atom_id res chain seq x y z
N MET A 1 -29.64 -47.84 -7.21
CA MET A 1 -29.86 -49.22 -7.71
C MET A 1 -29.29 -49.26 -9.12
N PHE A 2 -28.48 -50.28 -9.41
CA PHE A 2 -27.65 -50.53 -10.60
C PHE A 2 -26.20 -49.99 -10.60
N GLU A 3 -25.31 -50.95 -10.34
CA GLU A 3 -23.88 -51.04 -10.61
C GLU A 3 -23.57 -51.01 -12.12
N ALA A 4 -22.34 -50.64 -12.48
CA ALA A 4 -21.44 -51.54 -13.22
C ALA A 4 -20.03 -50.92 -13.38
N ARG A 5 -19.04 -51.71 -12.97
CA ARG A 5 -17.60 -51.59 -13.28
C ARG A 5 -17.31 -52.12 -14.68
N HIS A 6 -16.27 -51.62 -15.35
CA HIS A 6 -15.30 -52.28 -16.28
C HIS A 6 -14.30 -51.16 -16.68
N SER A 7 -12.99 -51.17 -16.42
CA SER A 7 -11.88 -52.08 -16.77
C SER A 7 -11.73 -52.35 -18.26
N MET A 8 -10.77 -51.67 -18.93
CA MET A 8 -9.64 -52.29 -19.65
C MET A 8 -8.81 -51.29 -20.47
N ASP A 9 -7.50 -51.40 -20.26
CA ASP A 9 -6.39 -51.48 -21.21
C ASP A 9 -6.04 -50.36 -22.21
N ALA A 10 -4.77 -49.96 -22.07
CA ALA A 10 -3.93 -49.30 -23.05
C ALA A 10 -3.62 -50.21 -24.25
N PRO A 11 -3.18 -49.59 -25.36
CA PRO A 11 -2.17 -50.20 -26.21
C PRO A 11 -0.91 -49.33 -26.32
N THR A 12 0.22 -49.99 -26.09
CA THR A 12 1.56 -49.59 -26.49
C THR A 12 1.80 -50.09 -27.91
N THR A 13 2.31 -49.23 -28.82
CA THR A 13 3.20 -49.48 -29.99
C THR A 13 3.32 -48.13 -30.71
N THR A 14 4.33 -47.73 -31.49
CA THR A 14 5.72 -48.10 -31.73
C THR A 14 6.30 -46.89 -32.50
N SER A 15 7.58 -46.60 -32.29
CA SER A 15 8.40 -45.62 -32.99
C SER A 15 8.20 -45.55 -34.52
N ALA A 16 8.21 -44.33 -35.06
CA ALA A 16 8.67 -44.06 -36.42
C ALA A 16 9.42 -42.72 -36.44
N ASP A 17 10.72 -42.87 -36.68
CA ASP A 17 11.73 -41.86 -36.92
C ASP A 17 11.49 -41.22 -38.31
N SER A 18 11.50 -39.89 -38.40
CA SER A 18 11.85 -39.17 -39.64
C SER A 18 12.07 -37.68 -39.31
N GLY A 19 13.33 -37.28 -39.35
CA GLY A 19 13.75 -35.89 -39.19
C GLY A 19 13.53 -35.06 -40.46
N SER A 20 13.45 -33.74 -40.25
CA SER A 20 13.92 -32.69 -41.17
C SER A 20 13.72 -31.32 -40.54
N ASP A 21 14.83 -30.76 -40.04
CA ASP A 21 15.29 -29.37 -40.07
C ASP A 21 14.33 -28.17 -40.08
N GLY A 22 14.64 -27.22 -39.19
CA GLY A 22 14.62 -25.79 -39.52
C GLY A 22 13.93 -24.88 -38.52
N GLY A 23 14.67 -24.33 -37.55
CA GLY A 23 14.18 -23.22 -36.71
C GLY A 23 15.09 -22.92 -35.52
N GLY A 24 16.11 -22.09 -35.72
CA GLY A 24 17.02 -21.66 -34.66
C GLY A 24 16.31 -20.79 -33.61
N GLY A 25 16.31 -21.25 -32.36
CA GLY A 25 15.83 -20.49 -31.19
C GLY A 25 16.88 -19.47 -30.69
N TRP A 26 16.42 -18.26 -30.38
CA TRP A 26 17.25 -17.06 -30.14
C TRP A 26 17.56 -16.74 -28.67
N PHE A 27 17.47 -17.71 -27.77
CA PHE A 27 17.95 -17.55 -26.39
C PHE A 27 18.65 -18.84 -25.94
N THR A 28 19.97 -18.82 -25.81
CA THR A 28 20.75 -19.94 -25.24
C THR A 28 21.44 -19.49 -23.94
N PRO A 29 21.19 -20.15 -22.80
CA PRO A 29 21.96 -19.94 -21.59
C PRO A 29 23.20 -20.86 -21.54
N ARG A 30 24.29 -20.34 -20.95
CA ARG A 30 25.58 -21.03 -20.78
C ARG A 30 25.48 -22.18 -19.77
N LYS A 31 26.24 -23.25 -20.04
CA LYS A 31 26.42 -24.47 -19.21
C LYS A 31 26.97 -24.19 -17.80
N THR A 32 26.39 -24.86 -16.81
CA THR A 32 26.93 -25.05 -15.44
C THR A 32 27.64 -26.41 -15.35
N PRO A 33 28.73 -26.58 -14.57
CA PRO A 33 29.42 -27.88 -14.45
C PRO A 33 28.84 -28.76 -13.33
N ASP A 34 28.89 -30.08 -13.54
CA ASP A 34 28.55 -31.15 -12.58
C ASP A 34 29.46 -31.16 -11.34
N PRO A 35 28.94 -31.49 -10.14
CA PRO A 35 29.75 -31.93 -9.03
C PRO A 35 29.82 -33.47 -8.93
N ALA A 36 31.03 -33.96 -8.75
CA ALA A 36 31.38 -35.35 -8.53
C ALA A 36 30.88 -35.90 -7.18
N THR A 37 30.53 -37.18 -7.20
CA THR A 37 30.15 -38.04 -6.07
C THR A 37 31.37 -38.45 -5.24
N GLY A 38 31.31 -38.26 -3.92
CA GLY A 38 32.28 -38.77 -2.94
C GLY A 38 31.59 -38.98 -1.57
N GLY A 39 31.72 -40.18 -1.01
CA GLY A 39 30.98 -40.70 0.15
C GLY A 39 31.40 -40.17 1.54
N PRO A 40 30.84 -40.74 2.62
CA PRO A 40 30.61 -40.05 3.89
C PRO A 40 31.76 -40.20 4.91
N GLY A 41 32.05 -39.12 5.63
CA GLY A 41 32.89 -39.10 6.82
C GLY A 41 32.09 -38.62 8.04
N GLN A 42 31.98 -39.49 9.04
CA GLN A 42 31.43 -39.21 10.36
C GLN A 42 32.35 -38.23 11.11
N GLU A 43 31.79 -37.21 11.74
CA GLU A 43 32.39 -36.62 12.93
C GLU A 43 31.32 -36.10 13.88
N ALA A 44 31.44 -36.53 15.12
CA ALA A 44 30.54 -36.26 16.23
C ALA A 44 30.82 -34.89 16.84
N ALA A 45 29.78 -34.16 17.21
CA ALA A 45 29.90 -33.06 18.16
C ALA A 45 28.65 -32.99 19.06
N GLU A 46 28.90 -33.13 20.35
CA GLU A 46 27.96 -33.03 21.45
C GLU A 46 27.20 -31.70 21.47
N ALA A 47 25.89 -31.76 21.70
CA ALA A 47 25.12 -30.63 22.20
C ALA A 47 24.26 -31.05 23.40
N ARG A 48 24.55 -30.39 24.52
CA ARG A 48 23.94 -30.49 25.85
C ARG A 48 22.42 -30.55 25.82
N ARG A 49 21.87 -31.53 26.55
CA ARG A 49 20.46 -31.56 26.99
C ARG A 49 20.27 -30.55 28.13
N VAL A 50 19.31 -29.64 27.99
CA VAL A 50 18.78 -28.81 29.08
C VAL A 50 17.39 -29.34 29.45
N ALA A 51 17.17 -29.51 30.76
CA ALA A 51 15.98 -30.12 31.36
C ALA A 51 14.73 -29.20 31.30
N PRO A 52 13.51 -29.77 31.33
CA PRO A 52 12.27 -28.99 31.27
C PRO A 52 11.95 -28.29 32.61
N ILE A 53 11.60 -27.00 32.50
CA ILE A 53 11.13 -26.15 33.60
C ILE A 53 9.65 -26.50 33.90
N ARG A 54 9.35 -26.73 35.18
CA ARG A 54 7.98 -26.96 35.70
C ARG A 54 7.16 -25.67 35.75
N PRO A 55 5.85 -25.68 35.46
CA PRO A 55 4.99 -24.51 35.60
C PRO A 55 4.63 -24.23 37.06
N VAL A 56 4.79 -22.98 37.48
CA VAL A 56 4.38 -22.44 38.79
C VAL A 56 2.88 -22.13 38.75
N GLY A 57 2.16 -22.57 39.78
CA GLY A 57 0.71 -22.47 39.92
C GLY A 57 0.20 -21.03 40.05
N ARG A 58 -0.99 -20.80 39.47
CA ARG A 58 -1.76 -19.56 39.51
C ARG A 58 -2.62 -19.54 40.78
N PRO A 59 -2.60 -18.49 41.63
CA PRO A 59 -3.61 -18.32 42.66
C PRO A 59 -4.87 -17.71 42.07
N ALA A 60 -6.03 -18.24 42.46
CA ALA A 60 -7.36 -17.74 42.13
C ALA A 60 -7.71 -16.47 42.91
N PRO A 61 -8.46 -15.51 42.36
CA PRO A 61 -9.13 -14.49 43.15
C PRO A 61 -10.55 -14.92 43.54
N ALA A 62 -10.86 -14.67 44.81
CA ALA A 62 -12.12 -14.94 45.48
C ALA A 62 -13.28 -14.05 44.96
N GLN A 63 -14.50 -14.59 45.08
CA GLN A 63 -15.77 -13.92 44.80
C GLN A 63 -16.31 -13.11 45.98
N ALA A 64 -17.16 -12.15 45.61
CA ALA A 64 -18.37 -11.62 46.27
C ALA A 64 -18.28 -10.19 46.85
N PRO A 65 -19.41 -9.44 46.98
CA PRO A 65 -20.75 -9.56 46.37
C PRO A 65 -21.26 -8.26 45.69
N ALA A 66 -22.44 -8.34 45.06
CA ALA A 66 -23.21 -7.22 44.49
C ALA A 66 -24.32 -6.72 45.48
N PRO A 67 -25.18 -5.73 45.15
CA PRO A 67 -25.19 -4.42 45.81
C PRO A 67 -26.46 -4.14 46.64
N ALA A 68 -26.45 -3.08 47.44
CA ALA A 68 -27.63 -2.57 48.15
C ALA A 68 -27.76 -1.05 47.99
N GLY A 69 -29.01 -0.58 47.83
CA GLY A 69 -29.44 0.75 48.26
C GLY A 69 -29.81 1.73 47.16
N GLN A 70 -31.10 1.73 46.80
CA GLN A 70 -31.80 2.81 46.11
C GLN A 70 -31.96 3.99 47.06
N ASP A 71 -31.81 5.22 46.56
CA ASP A 71 -32.59 6.35 47.09
C ASP A 71 -33.00 7.29 45.95
N ALA A 72 -34.26 7.71 46.01
CA ALA A 72 -34.99 8.42 44.98
C ALA A 72 -34.93 9.93 45.21
N GLY A 73 -34.79 10.70 44.13
CA GLY A 73 -34.89 12.15 44.14
C GLY A 73 -35.38 12.67 42.80
N GLU A 74 -36.67 13.00 42.76
CA GLU A 74 -37.41 13.56 41.62
C GLU A 74 -36.88 14.94 41.19
N GLY A 75 -36.92 15.25 39.88
CA GLY A 75 -36.50 16.58 39.42
C GLY A 75 -36.54 16.86 37.91
N ARG A 76 -37.70 16.65 37.27
CA ARG A 76 -38.26 17.39 36.11
C ARG A 76 -37.36 17.82 34.92
N ILE A 77 -37.65 17.19 33.78
CA ILE A 77 -37.32 17.59 32.40
C ILE A 77 -38.12 18.85 31.98
N PRO A 78 -37.54 19.73 31.14
CA PRO A 78 -38.32 20.43 30.13
C PRO A 78 -37.78 20.23 28.70
N GLU A 79 -38.67 19.79 27.82
CA GLU A 79 -38.50 19.74 26.37
C GLU A 79 -39.27 20.93 25.71
N PRO A 80 -39.22 21.14 24.39
CA PRO A 80 -38.61 22.31 23.75
C PRO A 80 -39.62 23.37 23.27
N ARG A 81 -39.14 24.58 22.98
CA ARG A 81 -39.94 25.66 22.35
C ARG A 81 -39.32 26.13 21.03
N ASP A 82 -40.09 26.02 19.97
CA ASP A 82 -40.21 26.99 18.86
C ASP A 82 -41.59 26.76 18.20
N PRO A 83 -42.35 27.78 17.73
CA PRO A 83 -42.10 28.37 16.41
C PRO A 83 -42.49 29.86 16.22
N ARG A 84 -41.67 30.56 15.42
CA ARG A 84 -42.03 31.60 14.40
C ARG A 84 -42.62 32.95 14.86
N GLU A 85 -41.91 34.04 14.55
CA GLU A 85 -42.44 35.20 13.78
C GLU A 85 -41.31 36.19 13.35
N PRO A 86 -41.52 37.02 12.31
CA PRO A 86 -40.48 37.58 11.43
C PRO A 86 -39.96 38.96 11.87
N ARG A 87 -38.75 39.33 11.41
CA ARG A 87 -38.25 40.72 11.47
C ARG A 87 -37.87 41.23 10.08
N ASP A 88 -38.55 42.31 9.70
CA ASP A 88 -38.36 43.14 8.49
C ASP A 88 -37.25 44.20 8.72
N PRO A 89 -36.56 44.71 7.67
CA PRO A 89 -35.23 45.30 7.74
C PRO A 89 -35.23 46.83 7.63
N ARG A 90 -34.43 47.52 8.45
CA ARG A 90 -33.99 48.93 8.22
C ARG A 90 -32.61 49.20 8.85
N GLU A 91 -31.60 49.26 7.96
CA GLU A 91 -30.39 50.13 7.86
C GLU A 91 -29.81 50.93 9.07
N PRO A 92 -28.51 51.36 9.06
CA PRO A 92 -27.68 51.66 7.88
C PRO A 92 -26.25 51.09 7.84
N ARG A 93 -25.73 51.11 6.60
CA ARG A 93 -24.40 50.72 6.15
C ARG A 93 -23.33 51.72 6.62
N ASP A 94 -22.29 51.22 7.30
CA ASP A 94 -21.04 51.96 7.48
C ASP A 94 -20.13 51.78 6.26
N ARG A 95 -19.80 52.92 5.63
CA ARG A 95 -18.84 53.03 4.54
C ARG A 95 -17.42 52.86 5.10
N ARG A 96 -16.72 51.80 4.67
CA ARG A 96 -15.26 51.72 4.78
C ARG A 96 -14.63 52.05 3.42
N GLU A 97 -13.72 53.02 3.44
CA GLU A 97 -12.88 53.44 2.30
C GLU A 97 -12.02 52.30 1.76
N PRO A 98 -11.72 52.30 0.44
CA PRO A 98 -10.82 51.33 -0.17
C PRO A 98 -9.33 51.70 0.05
N PRO A 99 -8.43 50.71 0.20
CA PRO A 99 -7.00 50.97 0.34
C PRO A 99 -6.34 51.34 -0.99
N SER A 100 -5.39 52.27 -0.90
CA SER A 100 -4.60 52.87 -1.98
C SER A 100 -3.72 51.88 -2.77
N ALA A 101 -3.63 52.11 -4.08
CA ALA A 101 -2.82 51.34 -5.03
C ALA A 101 -1.30 51.49 -4.81
N PRO A 102 -0.48 50.48 -5.17
CA PRO A 102 0.97 50.53 -5.01
C PRO A 102 1.64 51.40 -6.10
N VAL A 103 2.62 52.18 -5.65
CA VAL A 103 3.48 53.08 -6.43
C VAL A 103 4.43 52.28 -7.33
N ARG A 104 4.54 52.67 -8.61
CA ARG A 104 5.53 52.13 -9.56
C ARG A 104 6.92 52.73 -9.30
N PRO A 105 8.02 51.96 -9.30
CA PRO A 105 9.36 52.51 -9.23
C PRO A 105 9.79 53.20 -10.55
N ASN A 106 10.54 54.29 -10.39
CA ASN A 106 11.10 55.16 -11.42
C ASN A 106 12.25 54.46 -12.19
N PRO A 107 12.41 54.63 -13.52
CA PRO A 107 13.40 53.92 -14.32
C PRO A 107 14.70 54.72 -14.36
N ALA A 108 15.60 54.45 -13.42
CA ALA A 108 16.96 54.95 -13.46
C ALA A 108 17.86 54.03 -12.64
N ASP A 109 18.15 52.84 -13.18
CA ASP A 109 19.31 51.99 -12.84
C ASP A 109 19.33 50.76 -13.77
N ALA A 110 19.57 51.02 -15.06
CA ALA A 110 19.81 49.98 -16.07
C ALA A 110 21.24 50.12 -16.63
N PRO A 111 22.07 49.05 -16.60
CA PRO A 111 23.42 49.06 -17.18
C PRO A 111 23.38 49.00 -18.73
N PRO A 112 24.42 49.52 -19.43
CA PRO A 112 24.38 49.76 -20.87
C PRO A 112 24.51 48.50 -21.73
N ALA A 113 23.86 48.53 -22.90
CA ALA A 113 23.77 47.46 -23.89
C ALA A 113 25.07 47.25 -24.69
N ALA A 114 25.38 45.98 -24.98
CA ALA A 114 26.46 45.53 -25.87
C ALA A 114 25.99 45.46 -27.35
N PRO A 115 26.90 45.54 -28.35
CA PRO A 115 26.54 45.75 -29.75
C PRO A 115 25.96 44.50 -30.43
N THR A 116 24.99 44.74 -31.32
CA THR A 116 24.21 43.77 -32.10
C THR A 116 24.97 43.22 -33.30
N GLY A 117 25.15 41.89 -33.36
CA GLY A 117 25.51 41.13 -34.56
C GLY A 117 24.28 40.77 -35.42
N PRO A 118 24.48 40.24 -36.65
CA PRO A 118 23.40 40.10 -37.63
C PRO A 118 22.36 39.06 -37.22
N VAL A 119 21.09 39.45 -37.36
CA VAL A 119 19.89 38.69 -37.02
C VAL A 119 19.74 37.50 -37.98
N ALA A 120 19.84 36.28 -37.45
CA ALA A 120 19.40 35.07 -38.15
C ALA A 120 17.86 35.00 -38.12
N GLU A 121 17.25 34.67 -39.26
CA GLU A 121 15.79 34.56 -39.40
C GLU A 121 15.19 33.60 -38.35
N PRO A 122 14.04 33.94 -37.74
CA PRO A 122 13.40 33.08 -36.76
C PRO A 122 12.83 31.84 -37.45
N ARG A 123 13.46 30.69 -37.19
CA ARG A 123 12.90 29.37 -37.49
C ARG A 123 11.52 29.27 -36.84
N PRO A 124 10.49 28.76 -37.55
CA PRO A 124 9.13 28.68 -36.99
C PRO A 124 9.14 27.86 -35.70
N PRO A 125 8.26 28.18 -34.72
CA PRO A 125 8.21 27.48 -33.46
C PRO A 125 7.89 26.00 -33.73
N ARG A 126 8.78 25.11 -33.27
CA ARG A 126 8.52 23.67 -33.24
C ARG A 126 7.24 23.44 -32.43
N SER A 127 6.28 22.71 -33.00
CA SER A 127 5.09 22.30 -32.27
C SER A 127 5.50 21.45 -31.07
N LEU A 128 4.77 21.58 -29.97
CA LEU A 128 4.94 20.79 -28.74
C LEU A 128 4.52 19.30 -28.90
N GLY A 129 4.61 18.74 -30.12
CA GLY A 129 4.13 17.41 -30.45
C GLY A 129 5.19 16.34 -30.73
N ASP A 130 6.49 16.65 -30.67
CA ASP A 130 7.51 15.77 -31.28
C ASP A 130 8.81 15.61 -30.45
N ASN A 131 8.71 15.72 -29.12
CA ASN A 131 9.88 15.74 -28.22
C ASN A 131 10.30 14.37 -27.65
N GLY A 132 9.92 13.27 -28.30
CA GLY A 132 10.27 11.91 -27.84
C GLY A 132 11.33 11.22 -28.69
N SER A 133 11.94 10.17 -28.14
CA SER A 133 12.77 9.26 -28.95
C SER A 133 11.94 8.63 -30.08
N PRO A 134 12.56 8.21 -31.20
CA PRO A 134 11.84 7.53 -32.28
C PRO A 134 11.01 6.33 -31.79
N ASP A 135 11.56 5.56 -30.86
CA ASP A 135 10.86 4.42 -30.24
C ASP A 135 9.66 4.86 -29.42
N ALA A 136 9.81 5.94 -28.64
CA ALA A 136 8.72 6.47 -27.83
C ALA A 136 7.55 7.01 -28.66
N ILE A 137 7.82 7.63 -29.81
CA ILE A 137 6.77 8.10 -30.72
C ILE A 137 5.97 6.90 -31.24
N LEU A 138 6.64 5.82 -31.64
CA LEU A 138 5.99 4.60 -32.12
C LEU A 138 5.17 3.92 -31.02
N VAL A 139 5.74 3.76 -29.83
CA VAL A 139 5.07 3.18 -28.66
C VAL A 139 3.83 3.99 -28.27
N ARG A 140 3.94 5.32 -28.19
CA ARG A 140 2.80 6.19 -27.84
C ARG A 140 1.69 6.12 -28.88
N ARG A 141 2.00 6.13 -30.18
CA ARG A 141 1.00 5.97 -31.25
C ARG A 141 0.27 4.63 -31.16
N THR A 142 0.99 3.54 -30.92
CA THR A 142 0.37 2.23 -30.68
C THR A 142 -0.56 2.28 -29.47
N MET A 143 -0.14 2.91 -28.37
CA MET A 143 -0.95 3.03 -27.15
C MET A 143 -2.20 3.88 -27.34
N GLU A 144 -2.11 4.98 -28.09
CA GLU A 144 -3.24 5.83 -28.45
C GLU A 144 -4.29 5.05 -29.27
N GLU A 145 -3.86 4.20 -30.20
CA GLU A 145 -4.76 3.35 -31.00
C GLU A 145 -5.45 2.27 -30.15
N VAL A 146 -4.71 1.58 -29.27
CA VAL A 146 -5.28 0.47 -28.48
C VAL A 146 -6.06 0.94 -27.25
N GLY A 147 -5.87 2.17 -26.79
CA GLY A 147 -6.51 2.73 -25.60
C GLY A 147 -8.03 2.48 -25.52
N PRO A 148 -8.81 2.79 -26.58
CA PRO A 148 -10.25 2.53 -26.62
C PRO A 148 -10.66 1.06 -26.54
N VAL A 149 -9.76 0.12 -26.86
CA VAL A 149 -10.00 -1.34 -26.87
C VAL A 149 -9.12 -2.10 -25.88
N ALA A 150 -8.54 -1.39 -24.91
CA ALA A 150 -7.51 -1.91 -24.04
C ALA A 150 -7.92 -3.15 -23.22
N ASP A 151 -9.19 -3.23 -22.82
CA ASP A 151 -9.75 -4.41 -22.14
C ASP A 151 -9.70 -5.66 -23.03
N GLN A 152 -9.91 -5.52 -24.33
CA GLN A 152 -9.83 -6.60 -25.30
C GLN A 152 -8.37 -7.04 -25.50
N VAL A 153 -7.45 -6.08 -25.62
CA VAL A 153 -6.00 -6.36 -25.72
C VAL A 153 -5.52 -7.12 -24.49
N THR A 154 -5.89 -6.65 -23.30
CA THR A 154 -5.50 -7.27 -22.03
C THR A 154 -6.09 -8.67 -21.87
N SER A 155 -7.36 -8.85 -22.26
CA SER A 155 -8.02 -10.16 -22.23
C SER A 155 -7.36 -11.15 -23.19
N TYR A 156 -7.03 -10.70 -24.40
CA TYR A 156 -6.32 -11.52 -25.39
C TYR A 156 -4.90 -11.88 -24.94
N PHE A 157 -4.17 -10.91 -24.37
CA PHE A 157 -2.85 -11.12 -23.77
C PHE A 157 -2.88 -12.26 -22.73
N TYR A 158 -3.78 -12.20 -21.75
CA TYR A 158 -3.85 -13.24 -20.72
C TYR A 158 -4.32 -14.59 -21.26
N ALA A 159 -5.26 -14.59 -22.20
CA ALA A 159 -5.67 -15.82 -22.87
C ALA A 159 -4.49 -16.48 -23.58
N LEU A 160 -3.68 -15.69 -24.30
CA LEU A 160 -2.50 -16.16 -25.00
C LEU A 160 -1.42 -16.67 -24.03
N LEU A 161 -1.16 -15.90 -22.96
CA LEU A 161 -0.18 -16.25 -21.94
C LEU A 161 -0.50 -17.60 -21.30
N PHE A 162 -1.74 -17.82 -20.88
CA PHE A 162 -2.10 -19.08 -20.20
C PHE A 162 -2.29 -20.26 -21.16
N VAL A 163 -2.50 -20.01 -22.46
CA VAL A 163 -2.52 -21.08 -23.47
C VAL A 163 -1.10 -21.51 -23.84
N ARG A 164 -0.17 -20.57 -24.01
CA ARG A 164 1.21 -20.87 -24.42
C ARG A 164 2.13 -21.24 -23.24
N HIS A 165 1.87 -20.66 -22.07
CA HIS A 165 2.68 -20.77 -20.85
C HIS A 165 1.78 -21.09 -19.63
N PRO A 166 1.13 -22.28 -19.61
CA PRO A 166 0.19 -22.65 -18.54
C PRO A 166 0.83 -22.67 -17.14
N GLU A 167 2.13 -22.91 -17.05
CA GLU A 167 2.92 -22.88 -15.80
C GLU A 167 2.90 -21.51 -15.12
N LEU A 168 2.74 -20.42 -15.88
CA LEU A 168 2.69 -19.07 -15.32
C LEU A 168 1.37 -18.77 -14.62
N ARG A 169 0.32 -19.58 -14.82
CA ARG A 169 -1.00 -19.36 -14.22
C ARG A 169 -0.96 -19.30 -12.68
N GLN A 170 -0.03 -20.03 -12.06
CA GLN A 170 0.13 -20.08 -10.60
C GLN A 170 0.65 -18.79 -9.96
N LEU A 171 1.21 -17.88 -10.77
CA LEU A 171 1.69 -16.58 -10.32
C LEU A 171 0.54 -15.58 -10.13
N PHE A 172 -0.63 -15.85 -10.73
CA PHE A 172 -1.77 -14.95 -10.75
C PHE A 172 -2.91 -15.41 -9.84
N PRO A 173 -3.71 -14.48 -9.28
CA PRO A 173 -4.88 -14.83 -8.48
C PRO A 173 -5.94 -15.61 -9.29
N ALA A 174 -6.85 -16.29 -8.58
CA ALA A 174 -7.97 -16.98 -9.22
C ALA A 174 -8.88 -15.99 -9.97
N ALA A 175 -9.22 -14.88 -9.30
CA ALA A 175 -9.99 -13.80 -9.89
C ALA A 175 -9.08 -12.78 -10.56
N MET A 176 -9.33 -12.52 -11.85
CA MET A 176 -8.44 -11.76 -12.72
C MET A 176 -8.90 -10.34 -13.03
N ASP A 177 -10.13 -9.94 -12.67
CA ASP A 177 -10.71 -8.67 -13.12
C ASP A 177 -9.87 -7.47 -12.67
N THR A 178 -9.58 -7.37 -11.37
CA THR A 178 -8.70 -6.31 -10.83
C THR A 178 -7.27 -6.40 -11.34
N GLN A 179 -6.79 -7.61 -11.69
CA GLN A 179 -5.44 -7.80 -12.20
C GLN A 179 -5.29 -7.31 -13.65
N ARG A 180 -6.35 -7.44 -14.46
CA ARG A 180 -6.40 -6.91 -15.83
C ARG A 180 -6.30 -5.40 -15.84
N ASP A 181 -7.09 -4.72 -15.01
CA ASP A 181 -7.07 -3.26 -14.87
C ASP A 181 -5.68 -2.74 -14.46
N ARG A 182 -4.99 -3.46 -13.57
CA ARG A 182 -3.66 -3.08 -13.09
C ARG A 182 -2.59 -3.19 -14.16
N LEU A 183 -2.55 -4.31 -14.89
CA LEU A 183 -1.60 -4.49 -15.98
C LEU A 183 -1.75 -3.38 -17.02
N LEU A 184 -3.00 -3.08 -17.41
CA LEU A 184 -3.28 -2.03 -18.37
C LEU A 184 -2.77 -0.67 -17.89
N ARG A 185 -3.07 -0.30 -16.63
CA ARG A 185 -2.58 0.97 -16.06
C ARG A 185 -1.06 1.03 -16.01
N ALA A 186 -0.38 -0.06 -15.65
CA ALA A 186 1.08 -0.12 -15.62
C ALA A 186 1.68 0.06 -17.03
N LEU A 187 1.10 -0.60 -18.05
CA LEU A 187 1.52 -0.44 -19.45
C LEU A 187 1.30 0.98 -19.97
N LEU A 188 0.14 1.58 -19.68
CA LEU A 188 -0.17 2.97 -20.04
C LEU A 188 0.81 3.95 -19.36
N THR A 189 1.07 3.76 -18.07
CA THR A 189 2.02 4.60 -17.30
C THR A 189 3.43 4.50 -17.88
N ALA A 190 3.88 3.27 -18.20
CA ALA A 190 5.20 3.05 -18.79
C ALA A 190 5.32 3.67 -20.18
N ALA A 191 4.26 3.61 -20.99
CA ALA A 191 4.24 4.23 -22.32
C ALA A 191 4.19 5.76 -22.28
N GLU A 192 3.42 6.34 -21.34
CA GLU A 192 3.37 7.79 -21.12
C GLU A 192 4.76 8.34 -20.72
N HIS A 193 5.47 7.60 -19.87
CA HIS A 193 6.76 8.03 -19.29
C HIS A 193 7.99 7.43 -19.99
N VAL A 194 7.84 6.81 -21.17
CA VAL A 194 8.91 6.06 -21.85
C VAL A 194 10.21 6.88 -22.06
N ASP A 195 10.11 8.19 -22.29
CA ASP A 195 11.27 9.09 -22.41
C ASP A 195 11.67 9.76 -21.08
N ASN A 196 10.80 9.72 -20.06
CA ASN A 196 11.03 10.33 -18.75
C ASN A 196 11.66 9.34 -17.77
N LYS A 197 12.96 9.07 -17.96
CA LYS A 197 13.71 8.11 -17.13
C LYS A 197 13.72 8.45 -15.64
N LEU A 198 13.67 9.73 -15.27
CA LEU A 198 13.66 10.19 -13.88
C LEU A 198 12.43 9.69 -13.11
N VAL A 199 11.30 9.51 -13.81
CA VAL A 199 10.06 8.99 -13.24
C VAL A 199 9.94 7.48 -13.47
N LEU A 200 10.22 7.02 -14.69
CA LEU A 200 9.98 5.65 -15.10
C LEU A 200 10.91 4.65 -14.39
N VAL A 201 12.20 4.95 -14.26
CA VAL A 201 13.15 3.99 -13.66
C VAL A 201 12.82 3.71 -12.18
N PRO A 202 12.61 4.71 -11.31
CA PRO A 202 12.18 4.45 -9.93
C PRO A 202 10.88 3.62 -9.84
N TYR A 203 9.90 3.95 -10.68
CA TYR A 203 8.63 3.20 -10.77
C TYR A 203 8.87 1.72 -11.13
N LEU A 204 9.62 1.45 -12.19
CA LEU A 204 9.93 0.08 -12.63
C LEU A 204 10.76 -0.68 -11.61
N LYS A 205 11.73 -0.03 -10.95
CA LYS A 205 12.48 -0.65 -9.86
C LYS A 205 11.55 -1.08 -8.72
N ASN A 206 10.56 -0.25 -8.38
CA ASN A 206 9.59 -0.59 -7.36
C ASN A 206 8.69 -1.77 -7.78
N LEU A 207 8.22 -1.75 -9.03
CA LEU A 207 7.43 -2.82 -9.61
C LEU A 207 8.19 -4.15 -9.63
N GLY A 208 9.47 -4.13 -10.02
CA GLY A 208 10.34 -5.32 -10.03
C GLY A 208 10.51 -5.94 -8.63
N ARG A 209 10.73 -5.11 -7.60
CA ARG A 209 10.77 -5.58 -6.20
C ARG A 209 9.41 -6.14 -5.76
N GLY A 210 8.32 -5.44 -6.07
CA GLY A 210 6.95 -5.85 -5.76
C GLY A 210 6.57 -7.20 -6.36
N HIS A 211 7.06 -7.49 -7.57
CA HIS A 211 6.83 -8.75 -8.28
C HIS A 211 7.44 -9.98 -7.58
N ARG A 212 8.50 -9.81 -6.76
CA ARG A 212 9.17 -10.93 -6.08
C ARG A 212 8.20 -11.74 -5.23
N LYS A 213 7.24 -11.08 -4.54
CA LYS A 213 6.28 -11.76 -3.66
C LYS A 213 5.33 -12.72 -4.37
N TYR A 214 5.16 -12.56 -5.69
CA TYR A 214 4.37 -13.46 -6.53
C TYR A 214 5.15 -14.69 -7.02
N GLY A 215 6.47 -14.73 -6.80
CA GLY A 215 7.37 -15.75 -7.34
C GLY A 215 7.82 -15.44 -8.77
N THR A 216 7.85 -14.18 -9.17
CA THR A 216 8.31 -13.79 -10.50
C THR A 216 9.83 -13.89 -10.60
N HIS A 217 10.33 -14.65 -11.58
CA HIS A 217 11.73 -14.81 -11.90
C HIS A 217 12.05 -14.27 -13.31
N ALA A 218 13.33 -14.06 -13.61
CA ALA A 218 13.80 -13.52 -14.89
C ALA A 218 13.31 -14.35 -16.09
N GLU A 219 13.19 -15.68 -15.94
CA GLU A 219 12.72 -16.61 -16.96
C GLU A 219 11.25 -16.41 -17.38
N HIS A 220 10.45 -15.72 -16.57
CA HIS A 220 9.03 -15.47 -16.89
C HIS A 220 8.83 -14.29 -17.86
N TYR A 221 9.79 -13.34 -17.92
CA TYR A 221 9.63 -12.12 -18.72
C TYR A 221 9.57 -12.38 -20.24
N PRO A 222 10.39 -13.26 -20.84
CA PRO A 222 10.30 -13.53 -22.28
C PRO A 222 8.89 -13.95 -22.74
N ALA A 223 8.23 -14.85 -22.01
CA ALA A 223 6.85 -15.29 -22.28
C ALA A 223 5.84 -14.15 -22.25
N VAL A 224 5.98 -13.24 -21.27
CA VAL A 224 5.14 -12.04 -21.15
C VAL A 224 5.37 -11.09 -22.33
N GLY A 225 6.62 -10.86 -22.72
CA GLY A 225 6.97 -10.01 -23.86
C GLY A 225 6.39 -10.53 -25.17
N GLU A 226 6.55 -11.82 -25.44
CA GLU A 226 5.99 -12.48 -26.64
C GLU A 226 4.47 -12.31 -26.71
N CYS A 227 3.76 -12.61 -25.62
CA CYS A 227 2.30 -12.53 -25.59
C CYS A 227 1.79 -11.09 -25.69
N LEU A 228 2.52 -10.12 -25.10
CA LEU A 228 2.18 -8.70 -25.19
C LEU A 228 2.30 -8.19 -26.63
N ILE A 229 3.43 -8.49 -27.28
CA ILE A 229 3.67 -8.09 -28.68
C ILE A 229 2.60 -8.71 -29.58
N ALA A 230 2.31 -10.01 -29.44
CA ALA A 230 1.27 -10.68 -30.20
C ALA A 230 -0.13 -10.06 -30.00
N ALA A 231 -0.44 -9.59 -28.79
CA ALA A 231 -1.68 -8.88 -28.52
C ALA A 231 -1.70 -7.51 -29.22
N LEU A 232 -0.60 -6.75 -29.18
CA LEU A 232 -0.50 -5.47 -29.88
C LEU A 232 -0.59 -5.65 -31.41
N THR A 233 0.10 -6.64 -31.98
CA THR A 233 0.01 -6.98 -33.42
C THR A 233 -1.43 -7.24 -33.86
N ARG A 234 -2.25 -7.86 -33.00
CA ARG A 234 -3.65 -8.17 -33.32
C ARG A 234 -4.56 -6.93 -33.31
N TYR A 235 -4.31 -5.97 -32.42
CA TYR A 235 -5.25 -4.88 -32.16
C TYR A 235 -4.80 -3.51 -32.67
N ALA A 236 -3.50 -3.27 -32.84
CA ALA A 236 -2.95 -2.03 -33.37
C ALA A 236 -2.87 -2.04 -34.91
N THR A 237 -3.97 -2.37 -35.58
CA THR A 237 -3.98 -2.68 -37.02
C THR A 237 -3.55 -1.54 -37.95
N THR A 238 -3.62 -0.28 -37.48
CA THR A 238 -3.29 0.90 -38.28
C THR A 238 -1.88 1.43 -38.01
N THR A 239 -1.39 1.33 -36.78
CA THR A 239 -0.07 1.84 -36.38
C THR A 239 1.03 0.77 -36.36
N TRP A 240 0.68 -0.53 -36.42
CA TRP A 240 1.65 -1.61 -36.39
C TRP A 240 2.45 -1.73 -37.68
N SER A 241 3.77 -1.69 -37.54
CA SER A 241 4.78 -1.79 -38.60
C SER A 241 5.99 -2.56 -38.07
N ALA A 242 6.91 -2.97 -38.95
CA ALA A 242 8.15 -3.62 -38.52
C ALA A 242 8.99 -2.72 -37.60
N GLU A 243 8.98 -1.41 -37.86
CA GLU A 243 9.62 -0.41 -37.02
C GLU A 243 8.95 -0.29 -35.65
N ALA A 244 7.61 -0.29 -35.59
CA ALA A 244 6.86 -0.24 -34.35
C ALA A 244 7.08 -1.51 -33.51
N GLU A 245 7.05 -2.69 -34.12
CA GLU A 245 7.35 -3.95 -33.45
C GLU A 245 8.77 -3.94 -32.85
N ALA A 246 9.76 -3.52 -33.64
CA ALA A 246 11.14 -3.43 -33.17
C ALA A 246 11.30 -2.41 -32.02
N ALA A 247 10.57 -1.29 -32.06
CA ALA A 247 10.52 -0.32 -30.97
C ALA A 247 9.92 -0.94 -29.70
N TRP A 248 8.79 -1.63 -29.81
CA TRP A 248 8.16 -2.34 -28.68
C TRP A 248 9.06 -3.41 -28.08
N VAL A 249 9.78 -4.19 -28.89
CA VAL A 249 10.76 -5.17 -28.41
C VAL A 249 11.86 -4.49 -27.59
N ARG A 250 12.45 -3.39 -28.08
CA ARG A 250 13.50 -2.64 -27.36
C ARG A 250 12.98 -2.03 -26.06
N THR A 251 11.80 -1.42 -26.10
CA THR A 251 11.15 -0.82 -24.94
C THR A 251 10.83 -1.88 -23.89
N TYR A 252 10.20 -2.99 -24.27
CA TYR A 252 9.90 -4.09 -23.36
C TYR A 252 11.17 -4.67 -22.74
N THR A 253 12.21 -4.90 -23.53
CA THR A 253 13.50 -5.42 -23.05
C THR A 253 14.13 -4.48 -22.03
N THR A 254 14.08 -3.17 -22.27
CA THR A 254 14.60 -2.17 -21.32
C THR A 254 13.80 -2.18 -20.02
N ILE A 255 12.47 -2.23 -20.12
CA ILE A 255 11.57 -2.27 -18.96
C ILE A 255 11.84 -3.52 -18.11
N SER A 256 11.82 -4.70 -18.74
CA SER A 256 12.00 -5.97 -18.05
C SER A 256 13.38 -6.07 -17.42
N GLN A 257 14.44 -5.61 -18.08
CA GLN A 257 15.78 -5.61 -17.51
C GLN A 257 15.88 -4.76 -16.24
N VAL A 258 15.31 -3.54 -16.24
CA VAL A 258 15.28 -2.68 -15.04
C VAL A 258 14.56 -3.36 -13.88
N MET A 259 13.46 -4.06 -14.15
CA MET A 259 12.70 -4.79 -13.14
C MET A 259 13.44 -6.01 -12.62
N ILE A 260 14.09 -6.78 -13.51
CA ILE A 260 14.90 -7.96 -13.17
C ILE A 260 16.08 -7.57 -12.29
N ASP A 261 16.84 -6.53 -12.69
CA ASP A 261 18.01 -6.06 -11.94
C ASP A 261 17.60 -5.57 -10.55
N ALA A 262 16.51 -4.80 -10.47
CA ALA A 262 16.00 -4.33 -9.18
C ALA A 262 15.55 -5.47 -8.26
N ALA A 263 14.94 -6.52 -8.82
CA ALA A 263 14.54 -7.69 -8.05
C ALA A 263 15.75 -8.48 -7.54
N ALA A 264 16.78 -8.66 -8.36
CA ALA A 264 18.02 -9.35 -7.98
C ALA A 264 18.82 -8.56 -6.93
N GLU A 265 18.89 -7.23 -7.06
CA GLU A 265 19.50 -6.34 -6.06
C GLU A 265 18.82 -6.43 -4.69
N ASP A 266 17.49 -6.54 -4.69
CA ASP A 266 16.66 -6.63 -3.49
C ASP A 266 16.73 -8.01 -2.84
N GLU A 267 16.87 -9.07 -3.65
CA GLU A 267 17.03 -10.45 -3.19
C GLU A 267 18.29 -10.66 -2.34
N MET A 268 19.36 -9.93 -2.62
CA MET A 268 20.57 -9.94 -1.79
C MET A 268 20.37 -9.33 -0.39
N LYS A 269 19.29 -8.57 -0.18
CA LYS A 269 19.06 -7.79 1.06
C LYS A 269 17.97 -8.41 1.94
N ALA A 270 16.92 -8.93 1.32
CA ALA A 270 15.73 -9.42 2.03
C ALA A 270 15.01 -10.52 1.24
N PRO A 271 14.32 -11.45 1.92
CA PRO A 271 13.45 -12.40 1.23
C PRO A 271 12.29 -11.67 0.54
N ALA A 272 11.63 -12.36 -0.38
CA ALA A 272 10.43 -11.83 -1.05
C ALA A 272 9.23 -11.70 -0.09
N TRP A 273 9.21 -12.53 0.96
CA TRP A 273 8.20 -12.57 2.01
C TRP A 273 8.71 -13.35 3.23
N TRP A 274 8.03 -13.17 4.36
CA TRP A 274 8.20 -13.91 5.62
C TRP A 274 6.98 -14.79 5.86
N LEU A 275 7.16 -15.95 6.50
CA LEU A 275 6.03 -16.70 7.05
C LEU A 275 5.72 -16.14 8.43
N ALA A 276 4.44 -16.01 8.75
CA ALA A 276 4.02 -15.57 10.07
C ALA A 276 2.86 -16.42 10.59
N GLU A 277 3.09 -17.11 11.70
CA GLU A 277 2.07 -17.91 12.37
C GLU A 277 1.15 -16.99 13.18
N VAL A 278 -0.17 -17.14 13.03
CA VAL A 278 -1.14 -16.49 13.92
C VAL A 278 -0.97 -17.09 15.32
N VAL A 279 -0.65 -16.25 16.30
CA VAL A 279 -0.48 -16.67 17.69
C VAL A 279 -1.66 -16.28 18.58
N SER A 280 -2.36 -15.21 18.20
CA SER A 280 -3.61 -14.82 18.85
C SER A 280 -4.56 -14.15 17.87
N HIS A 281 -5.86 -14.33 18.12
CA HIS A 281 -6.95 -13.74 17.37
C HIS A 281 -7.98 -13.25 18.38
N ASP A 282 -8.20 -11.95 18.42
CA ASP A 282 -9.04 -11.28 19.41
C ASP A 282 -10.12 -10.46 18.68
N LEU A 283 -11.36 -10.92 18.76
CA LEU A 283 -12.50 -10.28 18.11
C LEU A 283 -12.99 -9.12 19.01
N ARG A 284 -12.75 -7.89 18.55
CA ARG A 284 -13.10 -6.65 19.28
C ARG A 284 -14.52 -6.21 19.03
N THR A 285 -15.00 -6.40 17.81
CA THR A 285 -16.37 -6.17 17.38
C THR A 285 -16.77 -7.30 16.42
N PRO A 286 -18.05 -7.46 16.05
CA PRO A 286 -18.44 -8.44 15.05
C PRO A 286 -17.68 -8.31 13.72
N ASP A 287 -17.16 -7.12 13.39
CA ASP A 287 -16.46 -6.82 12.14
C ASP A 287 -14.98 -6.41 12.32
N ILE A 288 -14.41 -6.41 13.53
CA ILE A 288 -13.02 -6.01 13.78
C ILE A 288 -12.32 -7.04 14.66
N ALA A 289 -11.15 -7.50 14.21
CA ALA A 289 -10.27 -8.38 14.97
C ALA A 289 -8.86 -7.81 15.07
N VAL A 290 -8.22 -8.06 16.21
CA VAL A 290 -6.77 -7.90 16.38
C VAL A 290 -6.12 -9.26 16.16
N VAL A 291 -5.30 -9.36 15.12
CA VAL A 291 -4.56 -10.57 14.77
C VAL A 291 -3.11 -10.35 15.13
N THR A 292 -2.58 -11.17 16.05
CA THR A 292 -1.15 -11.15 16.39
C THR A 292 -0.48 -12.33 15.72
N VAL A 293 0.66 -12.07 15.08
CA VAL A 293 1.43 -13.08 14.37
C VAL A 293 2.88 -13.11 14.84
N ARG A 294 3.51 -14.27 14.72
CA ARG A 294 4.93 -14.49 14.95
C ARG A 294 5.62 -14.81 13.62
N PRO A 295 6.47 -13.91 13.11
CA PRO A 295 7.34 -14.19 11.98
C PRO A 295 8.28 -15.38 12.25
N ASP A 296 8.61 -16.13 11.21
CA ASP A 296 9.55 -17.25 11.24
C ASP A 296 11.02 -16.81 11.41
N GLN A 297 11.30 -15.55 11.11
CA GLN A 297 12.61 -14.91 11.23
C GLN A 297 12.44 -13.40 11.54
N PRO A 298 13.50 -12.68 11.94
CA PRO A 298 13.41 -11.26 12.25
C PRO A 298 12.73 -10.44 11.14
N TYR A 299 11.77 -9.61 11.52
CA TYR A 299 10.98 -8.79 10.61
C TYR A 299 11.31 -7.30 10.83
N PRO A 300 12.04 -6.64 9.91
CA PRO A 300 12.66 -5.33 10.16
C PRO A 300 11.71 -4.17 9.83
N PHE A 301 10.70 -3.95 10.66
CA PHE A 301 9.73 -2.85 10.48
C PHE A 301 9.97 -1.68 11.44
N LEU A 302 9.41 -0.53 11.10
CA LEU A 302 9.33 0.65 11.98
C LEU A 302 7.87 0.95 12.33
N ALA A 303 7.66 1.61 13.47
CA ALA A 303 6.34 2.06 13.86
C ALA A 303 5.70 2.98 12.80
N GLY A 304 4.41 2.80 12.57
CA GLY A 304 3.62 3.52 11.55
C GLY A 304 3.72 2.96 10.13
N GLN A 305 4.66 2.05 9.85
CA GLN A 305 4.70 1.33 8.58
C GLN A 305 3.57 0.31 8.42
N TYR A 306 3.47 -0.26 7.22
CA TYR A 306 2.57 -1.36 6.87
C TYR A 306 3.30 -2.46 6.12
N THR A 307 2.63 -3.59 5.93
CA THR A 307 3.06 -4.65 5.02
C THR A 307 1.91 -5.15 4.16
N THR A 308 2.21 -5.83 3.06
CA THR A 308 1.23 -6.63 2.35
C THR A 308 1.11 -8.02 2.97
N LEU A 309 -0.12 -8.50 3.15
CA LEU A 309 -0.44 -9.80 3.73
C LEU A 309 -1.18 -10.66 2.70
N GLU A 310 -0.70 -11.89 2.51
CA GLU A 310 -1.38 -12.98 1.79
C GLU A 310 -1.88 -14.02 2.80
N THR A 311 -3.11 -14.48 2.60
CA THR A 311 -3.72 -15.53 3.44
C THR A 311 -3.73 -16.87 2.72
N PRO A 312 -3.68 -18.01 3.43
CA PRO A 312 -3.68 -19.33 2.80
C PRO A 312 -5.00 -19.64 2.06
N TRP A 313 -6.08 -18.91 2.37
CA TRP A 313 -7.41 -19.12 1.77
C TRP A 313 -7.63 -18.35 0.48
N TRP A 314 -6.83 -17.30 0.25
CA TRP A 314 -6.91 -16.43 -0.92
C TRP A 314 -5.50 -16.17 -1.46
N PRO A 315 -4.86 -17.19 -2.06
CA PRO A 315 -3.50 -17.07 -2.55
C PRO A 315 -3.40 -16.04 -3.67
N ARG A 316 -2.26 -15.34 -3.72
CA ARG A 316 -1.91 -14.22 -4.62
C ARG A 316 -2.77 -12.97 -4.46
N ILE A 317 -3.62 -12.92 -3.44
CA ILE A 317 -4.43 -11.75 -3.12
C ILE A 317 -3.83 -11.05 -1.90
N TRP A 318 -2.93 -10.11 -2.19
CA TRP A 318 -2.21 -9.34 -1.18
C TRP A 318 -3.00 -8.09 -0.79
N ARG A 319 -3.07 -7.80 0.52
CA ARG A 319 -3.70 -6.57 1.04
C ARG A 319 -2.81 -5.91 2.07
N HIS A 320 -2.85 -4.58 2.12
CA HIS A 320 -2.02 -3.80 3.03
C HIS A 320 -2.63 -3.76 4.42
N TYR A 321 -1.80 -3.98 5.43
CA TYR A 321 -2.16 -3.84 6.84
C TYR A 321 -1.03 -3.15 7.58
N SER A 322 -1.36 -2.07 8.28
CA SER A 322 -0.44 -1.33 9.13
C SER A 322 -0.10 -2.11 10.40
N PHE A 323 1.13 -1.98 10.86
CA PHE A 323 1.53 -2.51 12.15
C PHE A 323 0.82 -1.73 13.27
N ALA A 324 0.30 -2.46 14.25
CA ALA A 324 -0.46 -1.90 15.36
C ALA A 324 0.35 -1.78 16.65
N SER A 325 1.67 -1.96 16.59
CA SER A 325 2.60 -1.83 17.72
C SER A 325 3.96 -1.33 17.24
N ALA A 326 4.75 -0.75 18.13
CA ALA A 326 6.17 -0.52 17.87
C ALA A 326 6.94 -1.87 17.80
N PRO A 327 8.15 -1.91 17.22
CA PRO A 327 8.99 -3.12 17.24
C PRO A 327 9.32 -3.56 18.66
N ARG A 328 8.94 -4.79 19.02
CA ARG A 328 9.13 -5.35 20.37
C ARG A 328 10.19 -6.45 20.38
N SER A 329 10.78 -6.68 21.56
CA SER A 329 11.78 -7.73 21.78
C SER A 329 11.25 -9.16 21.62
N ASP A 330 9.92 -9.37 21.73
CA ASP A 330 9.27 -10.66 21.49
C ASP A 330 9.10 -10.98 19.99
N GLY A 331 9.37 -10.01 19.11
CA GLY A 331 9.24 -10.14 17.66
C GLY A 331 7.80 -10.30 17.16
N LEU A 332 6.79 -10.10 18.01
CA LEU A 332 5.40 -10.26 17.61
C LEU A 332 4.91 -9.02 16.85
N LEU A 333 4.11 -9.28 15.81
CA LEU A 333 3.47 -8.25 15.00
C LEU A 333 1.96 -8.30 15.25
N SER A 334 1.32 -7.13 15.34
CA SER A 334 -0.13 -7.05 15.52
C SER A 334 -0.78 -6.25 14.41
N PHE A 335 -1.94 -6.71 13.93
CA PHE A 335 -2.72 -6.08 12.87
C PHE A 335 -4.16 -5.89 13.32
N HIS A 336 -4.71 -4.69 13.15
CA HIS A 336 -6.13 -4.43 13.36
C HIS A 336 -6.86 -4.53 12.03
N VAL A 337 -7.78 -5.48 11.93
CA VAL A 337 -8.43 -5.84 10.67
C VAL A 337 -9.91 -5.58 10.79
N LYS A 338 -10.46 -4.72 9.92
CA LYS A 338 -11.91 -4.54 9.74
C LYS A 338 -12.39 -5.37 8.54
N ALA A 339 -13.42 -6.17 8.74
CA ALA A 339 -14.12 -6.91 7.70
C ALA A 339 -14.86 -5.94 6.79
N VAL A 340 -14.41 -5.83 5.54
CA VAL A 340 -15.07 -5.02 4.53
C VAL A 340 -16.13 -5.88 3.83
N PRO A 341 -17.35 -5.37 3.54
CA PRO A 341 -18.36 -6.12 2.79
C PRO A 341 -17.78 -6.69 1.49
N ALA A 342 -18.03 -7.99 1.23
CA ALA A 342 -17.49 -8.75 0.10
C ALA A 342 -15.94 -8.82 -0.01
N GLY A 343 -15.20 -8.33 1.00
CA GLY A 343 -13.74 -8.36 1.01
C GLY A 343 -13.17 -9.73 1.33
N TRP A 344 -12.53 -10.39 0.37
CA TRP A 344 -12.02 -11.77 0.54
C TRP A 344 -11.02 -11.93 1.69
N VAL A 345 -9.97 -11.11 1.71
CA VAL A 345 -8.88 -11.20 2.68
C VAL A 345 -9.32 -10.73 4.07
N SER A 346 -10.01 -9.58 4.14
CA SER A 346 -10.46 -9.01 5.41
C SER A 346 -11.47 -9.91 6.13
N ASN A 347 -12.44 -10.48 5.41
CA ASN A 347 -13.40 -11.40 6.02
C ASN A 347 -12.72 -12.70 6.48
N ALA A 348 -11.75 -13.20 5.71
CA ALA A 348 -11.01 -14.38 6.12
C ALA A 348 -10.19 -14.14 7.40
N LEU A 349 -9.51 -13.00 7.50
CA LEU A 349 -8.76 -12.64 8.71
C LEU A 349 -9.66 -12.43 9.93
N VAL A 350 -10.81 -11.77 9.79
CA VAL A 350 -11.71 -11.50 10.93
C VAL A 350 -12.47 -12.75 11.36
N HIS A 351 -13.05 -13.51 10.43
CA HIS A 351 -14.01 -14.56 10.78
C HIS A 351 -13.42 -15.98 10.72
N ARG A 352 -12.39 -16.21 9.90
CA ARG A 352 -11.84 -17.55 9.64
C ARG A 352 -10.50 -17.82 10.31
N ALA A 353 -9.61 -16.83 10.38
CA ALA A 353 -8.26 -17.04 10.93
C ALA A 353 -8.29 -17.49 12.39
N ARG A 354 -7.41 -18.42 12.75
CA ARG A 354 -7.25 -19.00 14.07
C ARG A 354 -5.75 -19.12 14.40
N PRO A 355 -5.39 -19.20 15.70
CA PRO A 355 -4.03 -19.54 16.08
C PRO A 355 -3.55 -20.83 15.39
N GLY A 356 -2.31 -20.81 14.89
CA GLY A 356 -1.70 -21.88 14.10
C GLY A 356 -1.81 -21.72 12.58
N ASP A 357 -2.69 -20.83 12.08
CA ASP A 357 -2.69 -20.49 10.65
C ASP A 357 -1.41 -19.74 10.26
N VAL A 358 -0.89 -20.02 9.07
CA VAL A 358 0.33 -19.35 8.56
C VAL A 358 -0.02 -18.37 7.46
N LEU A 359 0.36 -17.11 7.66
CA LEU A 359 0.22 -16.01 6.72
C LEU A 359 1.56 -15.74 6.03
N ARG A 360 1.53 -15.06 4.89
CA ARG A 360 2.73 -14.51 4.25
C ARG A 360 2.72 -13.01 4.35
N LEU A 361 3.83 -12.45 4.81
CA LEU A 361 4.05 -11.00 4.92
C LEU A 361 5.08 -10.58 3.87
N GLY A 362 4.75 -9.56 3.07
CA GLY A 362 5.73 -8.92 2.18
C GLY A 362 6.72 -8.08 2.96
N PRO A 363 7.65 -7.38 2.28
CA PRO A 363 8.52 -6.39 2.94
C PRO A 363 7.72 -5.26 3.60
N PRO A 364 8.23 -4.65 4.68
CA PRO A 364 7.62 -3.46 5.26
C PRO A 364 7.75 -2.28 4.30
N ALA A 365 6.74 -1.43 4.29
CA ALA A 365 6.63 -0.25 3.46
C ALA A 365 5.89 0.87 4.20
N GLY A 366 5.87 2.07 3.62
CA GLY A 366 5.26 3.24 4.22
C GLY A 366 6.28 4.18 4.84
N SER A 367 5.92 5.46 4.86
CA SER A 367 6.79 6.57 5.29
C SER A 367 6.33 7.25 6.57
N MET A 368 5.21 6.79 7.14
CA MET A 368 4.57 7.38 8.30
C MET A 368 5.32 7.05 9.61
N THR A 369 6.61 7.39 9.68
CA THR A 369 7.52 7.12 10.80
C THR A 369 7.84 8.42 11.57
N VAL A 370 8.22 8.30 12.85
CA VAL A 370 8.61 9.45 13.69
C VAL A 370 10.08 9.80 13.46
N ASP A 371 10.37 11.09 13.27
CA ASP A 371 11.74 11.60 13.33
C ASP A 371 12.11 11.93 14.79
N HIS A 372 12.96 11.10 15.37
CA HIS A 372 13.45 11.24 16.75
C HIS A 372 14.57 12.26 16.92
N ASN A 373 15.00 12.93 15.85
CA ASN A 373 16.00 14.01 15.92
C ASN A 373 15.37 15.41 16.04
N THR A 374 14.05 15.51 16.13
CA THR A 374 13.32 16.78 16.28
C THR A 374 12.47 16.75 17.54
N ASP A 375 12.27 17.93 18.14
CA ASP A 375 11.45 18.09 19.35
C ASP A 375 9.99 18.45 19.04
N SER A 376 9.60 18.42 17.75
CA SER A 376 8.24 18.69 17.28
C SER A 376 7.23 17.77 17.95
N GLY A 377 6.14 18.34 18.48
CA GLY A 377 5.02 17.55 18.98
C GLY A 377 4.38 16.69 17.88
N LEU A 378 3.65 15.64 18.25
CA LEU A 378 2.94 14.80 17.27
C LEU A 378 1.43 15.02 17.35
N LEU A 379 0.82 15.36 16.21
CA LEU A 379 -0.62 15.49 16.07
C LEU A 379 -1.16 14.32 15.24
N CYS A 380 -1.80 13.37 15.90
CA CYS A 380 -2.20 12.10 15.33
C CYS A 380 -3.71 12.02 15.13
N LEU A 381 -4.18 11.77 13.91
CA LEU A 381 -5.58 11.59 13.57
C LEU A 381 -5.82 10.14 13.12
N GLY A 382 -6.52 9.36 13.94
CA GLY A 382 -6.85 7.97 13.66
C GLY A 382 -8.35 7.78 13.41
N GLY A 383 -8.73 7.14 12.30
CA GLY A 383 -10.13 6.84 11.98
C GLY A 383 -10.40 5.34 11.90
N GLY A 384 -11.31 4.81 12.73
CA GLY A 384 -11.60 3.38 12.76
C GLY A 384 -10.34 2.54 13.01
N THR A 385 -9.99 1.61 12.11
CA THR A 385 -8.74 0.82 12.21
C THR A 385 -7.48 1.62 11.91
N GLY A 386 -7.58 2.87 11.43
CA GLY A 386 -6.45 3.78 11.31
C GLY A 386 -5.81 4.15 12.64
N ILE A 387 -6.45 3.83 13.77
CA ILE A 387 -5.82 3.94 15.09
C ILE A 387 -4.62 3.00 15.26
N ALA A 388 -4.55 1.89 14.51
CA ALA A 388 -3.48 0.90 14.62
C ALA A 388 -2.07 1.49 14.45
N PRO A 389 -1.74 2.12 13.30
CA PRO A 389 -0.42 2.73 13.15
C PRO A 389 -0.21 3.93 14.07
N ILE A 390 -1.26 4.67 14.43
CA ILE A 390 -1.14 5.76 15.42
C ILE A 390 -0.72 5.21 16.79
N LYS A 391 -1.30 4.09 17.22
CA LYS A 391 -0.89 3.41 18.46
C LYS A 391 0.57 2.97 18.37
N ALA A 392 1.01 2.43 17.23
CA ALA A 392 2.41 2.06 17.02
C ALA A 392 3.34 3.27 17.19
N LEU A 393 2.99 4.44 16.63
CA LEU A 393 3.78 5.67 16.80
C LEU A 393 3.83 6.16 18.24
N VAL A 394 2.72 6.05 18.98
CA VAL A 394 2.67 6.39 20.41
C VAL A 394 3.57 5.46 21.23
N GLU A 395 3.52 4.15 20.96
CA GLU A 395 4.42 3.19 21.61
C GLU A 395 5.89 3.48 21.28
N ASP A 396 6.19 3.87 20.04
CA ASP A 396 7.55 4.21 19.61
C ASP A 396 8.11 5.45 20.32
N VAL A 397 7.29 6.50 20.51
CA VAL A 397 7.67 7.67 21.32
C VAL A 397 7.82 7.33 22.81
N ALA A 398 7.06 6.35 23.32
CA ALA A 398 7.21 5.90 24.69
C ALA A 398 8.52 5.12 24.93
N GLU A 399 9.01 4.43 23.89
CA GLU A 399 10.26 3.66 23.92
C GLU A 399 11.49 4.49 23.55
N HIS A 400 11.36 5.49 22.68
CA HIS A 400 12.46 6.27 22.12
C HIS A 400 12.33 7.79 22.35
N GLY A 401 13.45 8.41 22.74
CA GLY A 401 13.64 9.87 22.70
C GLY A 401 13.34 10.63 24.01
N GLU A 402 13.44 11.96 23.91
CA GLU A 402 12.89 12.87 24.91
C GLU A 402 11.37 12.95 24.73
N ARG A 403 10.65 12.92 25.86
CA ARG A 403 9.19 12.87 25.86
C ARG A 403 8.65 14.19 25.30
N ARG A 404 8.00 14.11 24.13
CA ARG A 404 7.34 15.22 23.46
C ARG A 404 5.81 15.15 23.59
N PRO A 405 5.10 16.28 23.49
CA PRO A 405 3.64 16.27 23.47
C PRO A 405 3.10 15.44 22.30
N VAL A 406 2.14 14.55 22.58
CA VAL A 406 1.43 13.76 21.57
C VAL A 406 -0.07 13.93 21.78
N GLU A 407 -0.76 14.43 20.75
CA GLU A 407 -2.20 14.64 20.74
C GLU A 407 -2.84 13.67 19.74
N VAL A 408 -3.65 12.74 20.23
CA VAL A 408 -4.36 11.75 19.42
C VAL A 408 -5.84 12.09 19.34
N PHE A 409 -6.33 12.37 18.15
CA PHE A 409 -7.75 12.46 17.84
C PHE A 409 -8.22 11.13 17.24
N TYR A 410 -9.05 10.39 17.97
CA TYR A 410 -9.56 9.10 17.54
C TYR A 410 -11.02 9.26 17.08
N GLY A 411 -11.20 9.31 15.75
CA GLY A 411 -12.49 9.47 15.10
C GLY A 411 -13.22 8.14 14.82
N ALA A 412 -14.51 8.13 15.09
CA ALA A 412 -15.40 7.00 14.86
C ALA A 412 -16.83 7.46 14.55
N ARG A 413 -17.63 6.59 13.91
CA ARG A 413 -19.04 6.88 13.63
C ARG A 413 -19.91 6.72 14.87
N THR A 414 -19.64 5.68 15.65
CA THR A 414 -20.34 5.32 16.89
C THR A 414 -19.32 5.03 17.99
N ASP A 415 -19.76 5.05 19.26
CA ASP A 415 -18.88 4.68 20.39
C ASP A 415 -18.32 3.26 20.23
N HIS A 416 -19.10 2.36 19.65
CA HIS A 416 -18.69 0.97 19.40
C HIS A 416 -17.58 0.85 18.35
N ASP A 417 -17.44 1.83 17.45
CA ASP A 417 -16.36 1.87 16.47
C ASP A 417 -15.01 2.35 17.08
N LEU A 418 -15.01 2.86 18.32
CA LEU A 418 -13.81 3.17 19.11
C LEU A 418 -13.25 1.92 19.82
N TYR A 419 -13.16 0.81 19.10
CA TYR A 419 -12.93 -0.53 19.65
C TYR A 419 -11.61 -0.75 20.42
N ASP A 420 -10.60 0.12 20.26
CA ASP A 420 -9.32 0.07 21.00
C ASP A 420 -9.13 1.28 21.94
N ILE A 421 -10.20 2.02 22.26
CA ILE A 421 -10.14 3.23 23.11
C ILE A 421 -9.56 2.95 24.49
N ASP A 422 -9.94 1.83 25.12
CA ASP A 422 -9.43 1.46 26.44
C ASP A 422 -7.91 1.29 26.45
N THR A 423 -7.34 0.78 25.35
CA THR A 423 -5.88 0.67 25.19
C THR A 423 -5.24 2.04 25.12
N MET A 424 -5.81 2.94 24.33
CA MET A 424 -5.31 4.31 24.20
C MET A 424 -5.41 5.10 25.51
N LEU A 425 -6.51 4.95 26.26
CA LEU A 425 -6.68 5.59 27.56
C LEU A 425 -5.71 5.04 28.62
N ARG A 426 -5.40 3.74 28.59
CA ARG A 426 -4.34 3.16 29.45
C ARG A 426 -2.95 3.72 29.11
N LEU A 427 -2.65 3.91 27.82
CA LEU A 427 -1.41 4.57 27.40
C LEU A 427 -1.35 6.00 27.94
N GLN A 428 -2.43 6.78 27.81
CA GLN A 428 -2.50 8.14 28.36
C GLN A 428 -2.28 8.16 29.88
N GLN A 429 -2.89 7.23 30.63
CA GLN A 429 -2.68 7.13 32.08
C GLN A 429 -1.21 6.85 32.44
N SER A 430 -0.50 6.12 31.59
CA SER A 430 0.92 5.76 31.80
C SER A 430 1.88 6.86 31.33
N HIS A 431 1.42 7.78 30.49
CA HIS A 431 2.24 8.75 29.77
C HIS A 431 1.63 10.17 29.86
N PRO A 432 2.08 11.03 30.80
CA PRO A 432 1.53 12.37 30.99
C PRO A 432 1.65 13.33 29.79
N TRP A 433 2.51 13.01 28.83
CA TRP A 433 2.72 13.78 27.60
C TRP A 433 1.77 13.38 26.46
N LEU A 434 0.94 12.34 26.67
CA LEU A 434 -0.04 11.86 25.71
C LEU A 434 -1.44 12.33 26.09
N ALA A 435 -2.17 12.91 25.15
CA ALA A 435 -3.59 13.20 25.26
C ALA A 435 -4.37 12.48 24.16
N VAL A 436 -5.44 11.78 24.53
CA VAL A 436 -6.32 11.01 23.65
C VAL A 436 -7.72 11.60 23.69
N ARG A 437 -8.23 12.01 22.54
CA ARG A 437 -9.51 12.69 22.35
C ARG A 437 -10.40 11.85 21.43
N PRO A 438 -11.34 11.05 21.98
CA PRO A 438 -12.30 10.33 21.17
C PRO A 438 -13.33 11.30 20.57
N ILE A 439 -13.58 11.20 19.27
CA ILE A 439 -14.55 12.01 18.54
C ILE A 439 -15.54 11.06 17.85
N VAL A 440 -16.82 11.16 18.22
CA VAL A 440 -17.89 10.32 17.67
C VAL A 440 -18.87 11.17 16.89
N ASP A 441 -18.94 10.95 15.58
CA ASP A 441 -19.68 11.79 14.63
C ASP A 441 -21.19 11.88 14.93
N GLN A 442 -21.81 10.84 15.52
CA GLN A 442 -23.24 10.85 15.82
C GLN A 442 -23.60 11.65 17.08
N LEU A 443 -22.66 11.86 18.00
CA LEU A 443 -22.88 12.55 19.28
C LEU A 443 -22.28 13.96 19.29
N ALA A 444 -21.24 14.21 18.50
CA ALA A 444 -20.58 15.49 18.42
C ALA A 444 -21.19 16.32 17.28
N HIS A 445 -21.71 17.51 17.60
CA HIS A 445 -21.94 18.57 16.61
C HIS A 445 -20.64 19.07 15.93
N LEU A 446 -19.54 18.31 16.03
CA LEU A 446 -18.18 18.60 15.59
C LEU A 446 -17.63 17.38 14.85
N GLN A 447 -17.29 17.58 13.58
CA GLN A 447 -16.54 16.58 12.81
C GLN A 447 -15.07 16.59 13.28
N LEU A 448 -14.35 15.48 13.13
CA LEU A 448 -12.92 15.37 13.49
C LEU A 448 -12.07 16.59 13.05
N PRO A 449 -12.22 17.15 11.82
CA PRO A 449 -11.46 18.32 11.41
C PRO A 449 -11.79 19.58 12.21
N ASP A 450 -13.04 19.76 12.63
CA ASP A 450 -13.46 20.93 13.41
C ASP A 450 -12.95 20.84 14.85
N ALA A 451 -12.97 19.65 15.45
CA ALA A 451 -12.36 19.41 16.74
C ALA A 451 -10.87 19.79 16.73
N VAL A 452 -10.11 19.34 15.72
CA VAL A 452 -8.69 19.68 15.59
C VAL A 452 -8.46 21.19 15.53
N ARG A 453 -9.34 21.97 14.87
CA ARG A 453 -9.20 23.43 14.82
C ARG A 453 -9.36 24.09 16.19
N GLU A 454 -10.24 23.57 17.03
CA GLU A 454 -10.58 24.16 18.34
C GLU A 454 -9.46 24.00 19.37
N TYR A 455 -8.73 22.88 19.33
CA TYR A 455 -7.66 22.58 20.30
C TYR A 455 -6.29 23.18 19.96
N GLY A 456 -6.15 23.82 18.79
CA GLY A 456 -4.88 24.41 18.34
C GLY A 456 -4.42 25.61 19.19
N PRO A 457 -3.25 26.21 18.84
CA PRO A 457 -2.56 26.12 17.56
C PRO A 457 -1.57 24.93 17.43
N TRP A 458 -1.26 24.51 16.20
CA TRP A 458 -0.46 23.30 15.89
C TRP A 458 0.83 23.54 15.11
N HIS A 459 1.37 24.76 15.15
CA HIS A 459 2.52 25.17 14.31
C HIS A 459 3.83 24.43 14.65
N GLU A 460 3.96 23.90 15.87
CA GLU A 460 5.13 23.12 16.31
C GLU A 460 4.95 21.60 16.13
N TYR A 461 3.85 21.15 15.51
CA TYR A 461 3.51 19.74 15.42
C TYR A 461 3.77 19.16 14.03
N ASP A 462 4.21 17.90 14.02
CA ASP A 462 4.16 17.02 12.87
C ASP A 462 2.85 16.23 12.88
N ALA A 463 2.11 16.25 11.78
CA ALA A 463 0.81 15.62 11.69
C ALA A 463 0.87 14.23 11.05
N TYR A 464 0.14 13.28 11.63
CA TYR A 464 0.07 11.88 11.19
C TYR A 464 -1.39 11.47 11.02
N LEU A 465 -1.78 11.00 9.85
CA LEU A 465 -3.18 10.66 9.55
C LEU A 465 -3.29 9.22 9.03
N SER A 466 -4.21 8.47 9.63
CA SER A 466 -4.57 7.13 9.15
C SER A 466 -6.06 6.85 9.34
N GLY A 467 -6.71 6.31 8.32
CA GLY A 467 -8.15 6.08 8.33
C GLY A 467 -8.76 6.04 6.92
N PRO A 468 -10.10 6.12 6.82
CA PRO A 468 -10.80 6.10 5.54
C PRO A 468 -10.36 7.23 4.60
N PRO A 469 -10.31 7.03 3.27
CA PRO A 469 -9.80 8.05 2.33
C PRO A 469 -10.51 9.40 2.42
N GLY A 470 -11.82 9.41 2.72
CA GLY A 470 -12.58 10.64 2.93
C GLY A 470 -12.09 11.45 4.13
N MET A 471 -11.76 10.77 5.25
CA MET A 471 -11.20 11.39 6.45
C MET A 471 -9.78 11.90 6.20
N ILE A 472 -8.94 11.15 5.48
CA ILE A 472 -7.58 11.60 5.18
C ILE A 472 -7.63 12.90 4.38
N ARG A 473 -8.44 12.95 3.31
CA ARG A 473 -8.57 14.17 2.49
C ARG A 473 -9.05 15.36 3.31
N SER A 474 -10.16 15.22 4.05
CA SER A 474 -10.69 16.32 4.86
C SER A 474 -9.75 16.74 6.00
N GLY A 475 -9.03 15.79 6.60
CA GLY A 475 -8.02 16.04 7.63
C GLY A 475 -6.83 16.83 7.09
N VAL A 476 -6.27 16.42 5.95
CA VAL A 476 -5.17 17.15 5.28
C VAL A 476 -5.59 18.57 4.96
N ASP A 477 -6.78 18.77 4.38
CA ASP A 477 -7.30 20.09 4.06
C ASP A 477 -7.45 20.97 5.30
N ALA A 478 -7.96 20.40 6.40
CA ALA A 478 -8.11 21.13 7.65
C ALA A 478 -6.77 21.51 8.29
N LEU A 479 -5.80 20.59 8.33
CA LEU A 479 -4.47 20.85 8.88
C LEU A 479 -3.71 21.92 8.08
N ARG A 480 -3.84 21.92 6.75
CA ARG A 480 -3.33 22.99 5.90
C ARG A 480 -4.02 24.32 6.17
N SER A 481 -5.34 24.32 6.36
CA SER A 481 -6.12 25.54 6.63
C SER A 481 -5.73 26.23 7.95
N ILE A 482 -5.22 25.48 8.93
CA ILE A 482 -4.74 26.00 10.22
C ILE A 482 -3.22 26.21 10.26
N GLY A 483 -2.54 26.07 9.11
CA GLY A 483 -1.16 26.49 8.93
C GLY A 483 -0.09 25.41 9.11
N ILE A 484 -0.43 24.12 9.18
CA ILE A 484 0.58 23.06 9.16
C ILE A 484 1.17 22.93 7.75
N PRO A 485 2.51 23.05 7.57
CA PRO A 485 3.18 22.86 6.29
C PRO A 485 2.92 21.47 5.70
N GLY A 486 2.75 21.38 4.38
CA GLY A 486 2.39 20.12 3.71
C GLY A 486 3.43 19.01 3.84
N ASP A 487 4.70 19.35 3.98
CA ASP A 487 5.84 18.46 4.22
C ASP A 487 5.89 17.92 5.66
N ARG A 488 5.13 18.52 6.59
CA ARG A 488 4.94 18.06 7.97
C ARG A 488 3.64 17.27 8.17
N ILE A 489 2.90 16.99 7.10
CA ILE A 489 1.68 16.18 7.13
C ILE A 489 1.99 14.82 6.48
N ARG A 490 1.95 13.76 7.28
CA ARG A 490 2.29 12.40 6.87
C ARG A 490 1.04 11.51 6.84
N HIS A 491 0.84 10.84 5.71
CA HIS A 491 -0.12 9.76 5.53
C HIS A 491 0.33 8.88 4.36
N ASP A 492 0.08 7.58 4.43
CA ASP A 492 0.34 6.70 3.27
C ASP A 492 -0.90 6.74 2.35
N SER A 493 -0.76 7.22 1.09
CA SER A 493 -1.88 7.32 0.15
C SER A 493 -2.34 5.95 -0.35
N LEU A 494 -3.63 5.83 -0.71
CA LEU A 494 -4.14 4.64 -1.41
C LEU A 494 -3.44 4.43 -2.77
N GLU A 495 -2.94 5.50 -3.40
CA GLU A 495 -2.16 5.45 -4.64
C GLU A 495 -0.75 4.89 -4.40
N ASP A 496 -0.11 5.27 -3.29
CA ASP A 496 1.18 4.70 -2.85
C ASP A 496 1.02 3.23 -2.47
N LEU A 497 -0.12 2.87 -1.88
CA LEU A 497 -0.49 1.49 -1.57
C LEU A 497 -0.76 0.68 -2.85
N VAL A 498 -1.33 1.27 -3.89
CA VAL A 498 -1.46 0.62 -5.20
C VAL A 498 -0.10 0.48 -5.88
N ALA A 499 0.80 1.47 -5.76
CA ALA A 499 2.16 1.42 -6.30
C ALA A 499 3.09 0.43 -5.55
N ALA A 500 2.92 0.27 -4.23
CA ALA A 500 3.61 -0.75 -3.41
C ALA A 500 2.93 -2.14 -3.48
N GLY A 501 1.67 -2.17 -3.90
CA GLY A 501 0.89 -3.36 -4.22
C GLY A 501 0.97 -3.79 -5.68
N SER A 502 1.74 -3.06 -6.50
CA SER A 502 2.07 -3.39 -7.90
C SER A 502 3.22 -4.37 -7.95
#